data_AF-A0A519GT50-F1
#
_entry.id   AF-A0A519GT50-F1
#
_cell.length_a   1.000
_cell.length_b   1.000
_cell.length_c   1.000
_cell.angle_alpha   90.00
_cell.angle_beta   90.00
_cell.angle_gamma   90.00
#
_symmetry.space_group_name_H-M   'P 1'
#
loop_
_entity.id
_entity.type
_entity.pdbx_description
1 polymer ?
#
loop_
_entity_poly.entity_id
_entity_poly.type
_entity_poly.pdbx_seq_one_letter_code
_entity_poly.pdbx_strand_id
1 'polypeptide(L)'
;MPLVFLVALPFIASVLAALLPSNARNRESTLAGLVALGCAVQTAWFFPQIARGNVLRQEIQWLPELGLNLAFRMDGFAWLFCMLVLGIGALVVLYARYYMSASDPVPRFFSFFLAFMGAMMGVVLSGNLVQMVLFWELTSLFS
;
A
#
# COMPACT_ATOMS: atom_id res chain seq x y z
N MET A 1 9.03 -6.79 -11.45
CA MET A 1 8.97 -5.72 -10.43
C MET A 1 9.00 -6.36 -9.05
N PRO A 2 9.76 -5.82 -8.10
CA PRO A 2 9.85 -6.38 -6.75
C PRO A 2 8.55 -6.15 -5.95
N LEU A 3 8.19 -7.08 -5.08
CA LEU A 3 7.02 -7.03 -4.20
C LEU A 3 7.08 -5.86 -3.22
N VAL A 4 8.29 -5.49 -2.76
CA VAL A 4 8.49 -4.38 -1.80
C VAL A 4 7.90 -3.06 -2.29
N PHE A 5 7.82 -2.83 -3.60
CA PHE A 5 7.22 -1.60 -4.15
C PHE A 5 5.73 -1.47 -3.84
N LEU A 6 5.00 -2.58 -3.74
CA LEU A 6 3.58 -2.57 -3.35
C LEU A 6 3.37 -2.06 -1.91
N VAL A 7 4.40 -2.13 -1.07
CA VAL A 7 4.38 -1.65 0.32
C VAL A 7 5.01 -0.26 0.42
N ALA A 8 6.19 -0.05 -0.19
CA ALA A 8 6.96 1.17 -0.06
C ALA A 8 6.34 2.37 -0.80
N LEU A 9 5.76 2.18 -1.99
CA LEU A 9 5.20 3.28 -2.78
C LEU A 9 4.08 4.04 -2.04
N PRO A 10 3.09 3.38 -1.42
CA PRO A 10 2.11 4.07 -0.59
C PRO A 10 2.72 4.87 0.57
N PHE A 11 3.73 4.35 1.27
CA PHE A 11 4.40 5.10 2.35
C PHE A 11 5.17 6.32 1.83
N ILE A 12 5.90 6.18 0.72
CA ILE A 12 6.59 7.31 0.08
C ILE A 12 5.56 8.37 -0.34
N ALA A 13 4.47 7.94 -0.96
CA ALA A 13 3.40 8.84 -1.38
C ALA A 13 2.69 9.51 -0.21
N SER A 14 2.55 8.83 0.93
CA SER A 14 2.02 9.39 2.17
C SER A 14 2.87 10.57 2.66
N VAL A 15 4.19 10.38 2.73
CA VAL A 15 5.12 11.46 3.09
C VAL A 15 5.04 12.61 2.09
N LEU A 16 4.99 12.32 0.79
CA LEU A 16 4.84 13.35 -0.23
C LEU A 16 3.51 14.12 -0.10
N ALA A 17 2.41 13.44 0.21
CA ALA A 17 1.12 14.06 0.47
C ALA A 17 1.16 14.96 1.71
N ALA A 18 1.84 14.53 2.79
CA ALA A 18 1.99 15.32 4.01
C ALA A 18 2.77 16.64 3.80
N LEU A 19 3.67 16.67 2.82
CA LEU A 19 4.49 17.84 2.49
C LEU A 19 3.83 18.81 1.49
N LEU A 20 2.67 18.44 0.93
CA LEU A 20 1.96 19.30 -0.01
C LEU A 20 1.21 20.45 0.71
N PRO A 21 1.05 21.61 0.05
CA PRO A 21 0.31 22.74 0.63
C PRO A 21 -1.15 22.38 0.94
N SER A 22 -1.73 23.00 1.96
CA SER A 22 -3.13 22.79 2.38
C SER A 22 -4.17 22.99 1.28
N ASN A 23 -3.86 23.73 0.22
CA ASN A 23 -4.74 23.98 -0.93
C ASN A 23 -4.52 23.01 -2.12
N ALA A 24 -3.81 21.89 -1.92
CA ALA A 24 -3.38 20.98 -2.98
C ALA A 24 -4.34 19.82 -3.30
N ARG A 25 -5.65 19.96 -3.00
CA ARG A 25 -6.68 18.89 -3.14
C ARG A 25 -6.57 18.05 -4.41
N ASN A 26 -6.45 18.70 -5.57
CA ASN A 26 -6.40 17.99 -6.86
C ASN A 26 -5.07 17.25 -7.06
N ARG A 27 -3.96 17.77 -6.52
CA ARG A 27 -2.65 17.13 -6.67
C ARG A 27 -2.55 15.86 -5.82
N GLU A 28 -3.14 15.87 -4.63
CA GLU A 28 -3.09 14.74 -3.69
C GLU A 28 -4.01 13.61 -4.10
N SER A 29 -5.24 13.91 -4.47
CA SER A 29 -6.15 12.91 -5.03
C SER A 29 -5.55 12.27 -6.29
N THR A 30 -4.87 13.06 -7.13
CA THR A 30 -4.15 12.52 -8.29
C THR A 30 -2.98 11.63 -7.87
N LEU A 31 -2.15 12.07 -6.92
CA LEU A 31 -1.03 11.28 -6.39
C LEU A 31 -1.51 9.95 -5.80
N ALA A 32 -2.48 9.99 -4.90
CA ALA A 32 -3.03 8.81 -4.25
C ALA A 32 -3.67 7.85 -5.28
N GLY A 33 -4.37 8.41 -6.27
CA GLY A 33 -5.01 7.63 -7.34
C GLY A 33 -3.99 6.96 -8.23
N LEU A 34 -2.93 7.66 -8.65
CA LEU A 34 -1.85 7.09 -9.43
C LEU A 34 -1.11 5.99 -8.68
N VAL A 35 -0.89 6.15 -7.38
CA VAL A 35 -0.23 5.12 -6.54
C VAL A 35 -1.11 3.89 -6.40
N ALA A 36 -2.40 4.05 -6.07
CA ALA A 36 -3.33 2.94 -5.96
C ALA A 36 -3.48 2.18 -7.28
N LEU A 37 -3.68 2.90 -8.39
CA LEU A 37 -3.79 2.31 -9.73
C LEU A 37 -2.48 1.67 -10.19
N GLY A 38 -1.33 2.32 -9.96
CA GLY A 38 -0.02 1.79 -10.31
C GLY A 38 0.28 0.48 -9.58
N CYS A 39 0.01 0.43 -8.27
CA CYS A 39 0.14 -0.79 -7.49
C CYS A 39 -0.87 -1.86 -7.92
N ALA A 40 -2.11 -1.48 -8.26
CA ALA A 40 -3.14 -2.42 -8.74
C ALA A 40 -2.72 -3.05 -10.08
N VAL A 41 -2.21 -2.24 -11.02
CA VAL A 41 -1.68 -2.71 -12.31
C VAL A 41 -0.48 -3.61 -12.09
N GLN A 42 0.46 -3.24 -11.22
CA GLN A 42 1.59 -4.10 -10.87
C GLN A 42 1.12 -5.45 -10.29
N THR A 43 0.13 -5.42 -9.39
CA THR A 43 -0.45 -6.64 -8.81
C THR A 43 -1.13 -7.49 -9.88
N ALA A 44 -1.93 -6.88 -10.75
CA ALA A 44 -2.56 -7.56 -11.88
C ALA A 44 -1.54 -8.22 -12.83
N TRP A 45 -0.38 -7.59 -13.03
CA TRP A 45 0.71 -8.12 -13.84
C TRP A 45 1.28 -9.44 -13.30
N PHE A 46 1.16 -9.70 -12.00
CA PHE A 46 1.58 -10.97 -11.40
C PHE A 46 0.58 -12.12 -11.63
N PHE A 47 -0.66 -11.83 -12.06
CA PHE A 47 -1.73 -12.82 -12.19
C PHE A 47 -1.33 -14.08 -12.99
N PRO A 48 -0.66 -14.01 -14.16
CA PRO A 48 -0.30 -15.22 -14.91
C PRO A 48 0.66 -16.16 -14.15
N GLN A 49 1.48 -15.64 -13.24
CA GLN A 49 2.35 -16.46 -12.40
C GLN A 49 1.55 -17.10 -11.26
N ILE A 50 0.72 -16.30 -10.60
CA ILE A 50 -0.15 -16.75 -9.51
C ILE A 50 -1.17 -17.80 -9.99
N ALA A 51 -1.78 -17.60 -11.17
CA ALA A 51 -2.72 -18.53 -11.79
C ALA A 51 -2.09 -19.88 -12.16
N ARG A 52 -0.76 -19.92 -12.35
CA ARG A 52 0.00 -21.17 -12.55
C ARG A 52 0.39 -21.86 -11.23
N GLY A 53 -0.06 -21.34 -10.09
CA GLY A 53 0.28 -21.86 -8.76
C GLY A 53 1.64 -21.41 -8.22
N ASN A 54 2.33 -20.48 -8.90
CA ASN A 54 3.60 -19.97 -8.40
C ASN A 54 3.37 -19.09 -7.16
N VAL A 55 4.33 -19.13 -6.24
CA VAL A 55 4.39 -18.22 -5.09
C VAL A 55 5.57 -17.28 -5.29
N LEU A 56 5.29 -15.99 -5.43
CA LEU A 56 6.33 -14.98 -5.52
C LEU A 56 6.92 -14.71 -4.14
N ARG A 57 8.25 -14.64 -4.06
CA ARG A 57 8.97 -14.36 -2.82
C ARG A 57 10.05 -13.32 -3.06
N GLN A 58 10.22 -12.42 -2.11
CA GLN A 58 11.31 -11.47 -2.05
C GLN A 58 11.74 -11.35 -0.59
N GLU A 59 13.04 -11.45 -0.33
CA GLU A 59 13.60 -11.25 1.00
C GLU A 59 14.61 -10.10 0.99
N ILE A 60 14.58 -9.29 2.05
CA ILE A 60 15.52 -8.21 2.30
C ILE A 60 16.07 -8.43 3.72
N GLN A 61 17.39 -8.49 3.86
CA GLN A 61 18.04 -8.67 5.16
C GLN A 61 17.78 -7.44 6.05
N TRP A 62 17.31 -7.68 7.27
CA TRP A 62 17.01 -6.61 8.22
C TRP A 62 17.75 -6.80 9.56
N LEU A 63 17.42 -7.84 10.32
CA LEU A 63 18.18 -8.30 11.50
C LEU A 63 18.51 -9.79 11.34
N PRO A 64 19.48 -10.14 10.48
CA PRO A 64 19.81 -11.53 10.18
C PRO A 64 20.33 -12.29 11.41
N GLU A 65 20.98 -11.61 12.36
CA GLU A 65 21.45 -12.20 13.63
C GLU A 65 20.30 -12.72 14.49
N LEU A 66 19.09 -12.13 14.37
CA LEU A 66 17.87 -12.58 15.05
C LEU A 66 16.99 -13.47 14.16
N GLY A 67 17.45 -13.83 12.96
CA GLY A 67 16.65 -14.55 11.97
C GLY A 67 15.47 -13.73 11.41
N LEU A 68 15.49 -12.40 11.57
CA LEU A 68 14.42 -11.50 11.15
C LEU A 68 14.79 -10.81 9.84
N ASN A 69 14.26 -11.34 8.73
CA ASN A 69 14.32 -10.68 7.43
C ASN A 69 12.95 -10.09 7.07
N LEU A 70 12.96 -9.03 6.26
CA LEU A 70 11.74 -8.57 5.60
C LEU A 70 11.44 -9.54 4.46
N ALA A 71 10.48 -10.43 4.70
CA ALA A 71 10.04 -11.43 3.75
C ALA A 71 8.69 -11.00 3.16
N PHE A 72 8.65 -10.80 1.85
CA PHE A 72 7.43 -10.52 1.09
C PHE A 72 7.05 -11.76 0.31
N ARG A 73 5.84 -12.28 0.53
CA ARG A 73 5.33 -13.50 -0.10
C ARG A 73 3.96 -13.23 -0.70
N MET A 74 3.78 -13.58 -1.97
CA MET A 74 2.50 -13.48 -2.67
C MET A 74 2.12 -14.83 -3.27
N ASP A 75 1.10 -15.46 -2.71
CA ASP A 75 0.37 -16.59 -3.30
C ASP A 75 -1.01 -16.14 -3.82
N GLY A 76 -1.87 -17.06 -4.23
CA GLY A 76 -3.21 -16.75 -4.73
C GLY A 76 -4.09 -16.00 -3.73
N PHE A 77 -3.96 -16.30 -2.44
CA PHE A 77 -4.74 -15.64 -1.40
C PHE A 77 -4.25 -14.21 -1.16
N ALA A 78 -2.93 -14.03 -0.99
CA ALA A 78 -2.34 -12.71 -0.85
C ALA A 78 -2.60 -11.83 -2.08
N TRP A 79 -2.54 -12.39 -3.29
CA TRP A 79 -2.84 -11.67 -4.53
C TRP A 79 -4.28 -11.13 -4.56
N LEU A 80 -5.26 -11.95 -4.17
CA LEU A 80 -6.67 -11.54 -4.09
C LEU A 80 -6.84 -10.35 -3.13
N PHE A 81 -6.26 -10.44 -1.93
CA PHE A 81 -6.35 -9.36 -0.95
C PHE A 81 -5.60 -8.10 -1.40
N CYS A 82 -4.47 -8.23 -2.08
CA CYS A 82 -3.78 -7.09 -2.69
C CYS A 82 -4.68 -6.36 -3.69
N MET A 83 -5.35 -7.11 -4.60
CA MET A 83 -6.28 -6.53 -5.56
C MET A 83 -7.49 -5.88 -4.88
N LEU A 84 -8.00 -6.48 -3.80
CA LEU A 84 -9.10 -5.92 -3.02
C LEU A 84 -8.71 -4.58 -2.38
N VAL A 85 -7.60 -4.57 -1.64
CA VAL A 85 -7.10 -3.37 -0.94
C VAL A 85 -6.84 -2.24 -1.94
N LEU A 86 -6.14 -2.53 -3.03
CA LEU A 86 -5.77 -1.53 -4.04
C LEU A 86 -6.96 -1.08 -4.89
N GLY A 87 -7.85 -2.00 -5.26
CA GLY A 87 -9.05 -1.70 -6.04
C GLY A 87 -10.04 -0.86 -5.26
N ILE A 88 -10.40 -1.27 -4.04
CA ILE A 88 -11.23 -0.47 -3.14
C ILE A 88 -10.52 0.84 -2.79
N GLY A 89 -9.20 0.81 -2.57
CA GLY A 89 -8.41 2.00 -2.31
C GLY A 89 -8.52 3.05 -3.43
N ALA A 90 -8.40 2.62 -4.69
CA ALA A 90 -8.57 3.51 -5.85
C ALA A 90 -9.99 4.10 -5.94
N LEU A 91 -11.02 3.31 -5.66
CA LEU A 91 -12.40 3.78 -5.62
C LEU A 91 -12.63 4.80 -4.49
N VAL A 92 -12.05 4.57 -3.31
CA VAL A 92 -12.11 5.51 -2.19
C VAL A 92 -11.41 6.83 -2.55
N VAL A 93 -10.26 6.80 -3.23
CA VAL A 93 -9.60 8.01 -3.71
C VAL A 93 -10.48 8.78 -4.70
N LEU A 94 -11.08 8.08 -5.66
CA LEU A 94 -11.99 8.67 -6.63
C LEU A 94 -13.17 9.34 -5.93
N TYR A 95 -13.77 8.66 -4.96
CA TYR A 95 -14.86 9.19 -4.16
C TYR A 95 -14.42 10.43 -3.35
N ALA A 96 -13.33 10.32 -2.60
CA ALA A 96 -12.81 11.40 -1.74
C ALA A 96 -12.51 12.67 -2.53
N ARG A 97 -12.04 12.55 -3.78
CA ARG A 97 -11.79 13.70 -4.67
C ARG A 97 -13.03 14.58 -4.87
N TYR A 98 -14.22 13.97 -5.00
CA TYR A 98 -15.48 14.69 -5.22
C TYR A 98 -16.22 14.97 -3.92
N TYR A 99 -15.97 14.18 -2.88
CA TYR A 99 -16.58 14.33 -1.57
C TYR A 99 -15.96 15.46 -0.75
N MET A 100 -14.62 15.61 -0.77
CA MET A 100 -13.92 16.60 0.07
C MET A 100 -13.97 18.02 -0.53
N SER A 101 -14.32 18.98 0.33
CA SER A 101 -14.30 20.41 0.03
C SER A 101 -12.87 20.96 0.00
N ALA A 102 -12.68 22.15 -0.57
CA ALA A 102 -11.37 22.81 -0.57
C ALA A 102 -10.94 23.33 0.81
N SER A 103 -11.89 23.47 1.75
CA SER A 103 -11.64 23.87 3.13
C SER A 103 -11.23 22.70 4.03
N ASP A 104 -11.41 21.45 3.58
CA ASP A 104 -11.05 20.28 4.36
C ASP A 104 -9.53 20.08 4.39
N PRO A 105 -8.98 19.41 5.43
CA PRO A 105 -7.56 19.08 5.51
C PRO A 105 -7.20 17.89 4.60
N VAL A 106 -7.39 18.07 3.29
CA VAL A 106 -7.18 17.04 2.25
C VAL A 106 -5.76 16.42 2.28
N PRO A 107 -4.66 17.17 2.50
CA PRO A 107 -3.31 16.61 2.59
C PRO A 107 -3.16 15.59 3.70
N ARG A 108 -3.73 15.94 4.85
CA ARG A 108 -3.70 15.09 6.03
C ARG A 108 -4.45 13.79 5.75
N PHE A 109 -5.66 13.89 5.19
CA PHE A 109 -6.45 12.72 4.84
C PHE A 109 -5.72 11.77 3.89
N PHE A 110 -5.24 12.26 2.74
CA PHE A 110 -4.57 11.39 1.77
C PHE A 110 -3.24 10.85 2.29
N SER A 111 -2.52 11.61 3.12
CA SER A 111 -1.32 11.12 3.80
C SER A 111 -1.64 9.90 4.68
N PHE A 112 -2.62 10.00 5.59
CA PHE A 112 -3.01 8.89 6.46
C PHE A 112 -3.58 7.71 5.67
N PHE A 113 -4.41 7.99 4.67
CA PHE A 113 -5.00 6.98 3.81
C PHE A 113 -3.94 6.19 3.02
N LEU A 114 -2.92 6.86 2.47
CA LEU A 114 -1.81 6.22 1.78
C LEU A 114 -0.94 5.40 2.73
N ALA A 115 -0.70 5.88 3.95
CA ALA A 115 0.02 5.13 4.98
C ALA A 115 -0.75 3.87 5.41
N PHE A 116 -2.06 3.99 5.62
CA PHE A 116 -2.94 2.86 5.90
C PHE A 116 -2.92 1.84 4.76
N MET A 117 -2.99 2.28 3.51
CA MET A 117 -2.89 1.39 2.34
C MET A 117 -1.54 0.66 2.31
N GLY A 118 -0.43 1.36 2.56
CA GLY A 118 0.90 0.75 2.67
C GLY A 118 0.99 -0.28 3.79
N ALA A 119 0.43 0.03 4.96
CA ALA A 119 0.38 -0.88 6.10
C ALA A 119 -0.45 -2.14 5.79
N MET A 120 -1.63 -1.99 5.18
CA MET A 120 -2.46 -3.12 4.74
C MET A 120 -1.74 -4.01 3.73
N MET A 121 -1.02 -3.42 2.75
CA MET A 121 -0.20 -4.19 1.81
C MET A 121 0.93 -4.94 2.53
N GLY A 122 1.54 -4.31 3.54
CA GLY A 122 2.53 -4.93 4.41
C GLY A 122 1.98 -6.13 5.18
N VAL A 123 0.78 -6.02 5.77
CA VAL A 123 0.10 -7.14 6.45
C VAL A 123 -0.12 -8.30 5.48
N VAL A 124 -0.72 -8.02 4.32
CA VAL A 124 -1.09 -9.05 3.34
C VAL A 124 0.12 -9.77 2.75
N LEU A 125 1.23 -9.06 2.52
CA LEU A 125 2.44 -9.62 1.90
C LEU A 125 3.44 -10.20 2.91
N SER A 126 3.17 -10.12 4.21
CA SER A 126 4.14 -10.55 5.22
C SER A 126 4.44 -12.05 5.17
N GLY A 127 5.72 -12.38 5.08
CA GLY A 127 6.23 -13.75 5.08
C GLY A 127 6.57 -14.30 6.46
N ASN A 128 6.48 -13.49 7.51
CA ASN A 128 6.70 -13.91 8.90
C ASN A 128 5.78 -13.12 9.87
N LEU A 129 5.59 -13.68 11.07
CA LEU A 129 4.66 -13.14 12.07
C LEU A 129 5.09 -11.80 12.64
N VAL A 130 6.38 -11.59 12.90
CA VAL A 130 6.88 -10.34 13.48
C VAL A 130 6.64 -9.17 12.52
N GLN A 131 6.93 -9.36 11.24
CA GLN A 131 6.64 -8.38 10.20
C GLN A 131 5.13 -8.14 10.05
N MET A 132 4.32 -9.21 10.09
CA MET A 132 2.85 -9.08 10.01
C MET A 132 2.30 -8.24 11.18
N VAL A 133 2.74 -8.52 12.41
CA VAL A 133 2.34 -7.77 13.61
C VAL A 133 2.81 -6.32 13.52
N LEU A 134 4.04 -6.07 13.04
CA LEU A 134 4.51 -4.70 12.83
C LEU A 134 3.59 -3.92 11.90
N PHE A 135 3.22 -4.48 10.75
CA PHE A 135 2.29 -3.81 9.83
C PHE A 135 0.87 -3.74 10.37
N TRP A 136 0.45 -4.70 11.21
CA TRP A 136 -0.83 -4.69 11.90
C TRP A 136 -0.94 -3.53 12.91
N GLU A 137 0.11 -3.28 13.68
CA GLU A 137 0.15 -2.10 14.57
C GLU A 137 0.12 -0.80 13.76
N LEU A 138 0.80 -0.77 12.60
CA LEU A 138 0.74 0.38 11.70
C LEU A 138 -0.66 0.62 11.12
N THR A 139 -1.43 -0.42 10.78
CA THR A 139 -2.83 -0.21 10.34
C THR A 139 -3.64 0.40 11.47
N SER A 140 -3.46 -0.05 12.72
CA SER A 140 -4.11 0.56 13.88
C SER A 140 -3.70 2.01 14.12
N LEU A 141 -2.45 2.38 13.85
CA LEU A 141 -1.94 3.74 14.07
C LEU A 141 -2.48 4.75 13.05
N PHE A 142 -2.74 4.30 11.81
CA PHE A 142 -3.23 5.15 10.72
C PHE A 142 -4.76 5.10 10.53
N SER A 143 -5.47 4.31 11.36
CA SER A 143 -6.94 4.25 11.42
C SER A 143 -7.51 5.41 12.24
#